data_AF-A0A0W0SNQ2-F1
#
_entry.id   AF-A0A0W0SNQ2-F1
#
_cell.length_a   1.000
_cell.length_b   1.000
_cell.length_c   1.000
_cell.angle_alpha   90.00
_cell.angle_beta   90.00
_cell.angle_gamma   90.00
#
_symmetry.space_group_name_H-M   'P 1'
#
loop_
_entity.id
_entity.type
_entity.pdbx_description
1 polymer ?
#
loop_
_entity_poly.entity_id
_entity_poly.type
_entity_poly.pdbx_seq_one_letter_code
_entity_poly.pdbx_strand_id
1 'polypeptide(L)' 'MNDCATAKSSCAGSSTKDNQSDAFIFLPKGMCDRLVGGHLTAENKKKSSEFFDIFS' A
#
# COMPACT_ATOMS: atom_id res chain seq x y z
N MET A 1 2.84 6.82 -18.29
CA MET A 1 3.73 6.40 -17.19
C MET A 1 3.12 7.00 -15.95
N ASN A 2 2.62 6.17 -15.04
CA ASN A 2 1.87 6.65 -13.88
C ASN A 2 2.78 6.48 -12.67
N ASP A 3 3.22 7.59 -12.10
CA ASP A 3 4.18 7.61 -11.01
C ASP A 3 3.54 7.22 -9.67
N CYS A 4 2.32 6.69 -9.68
CA CYS A 4 1.62 6.15 -8.51
C CYS A 4 0.39 5.33 -8.92
N ALA A 5 -0.14 4.50 -8.01
CA ALA A 5 -1.40 3.77 -8.20
C ALA A 5 -2.05 3.32 -6.88
N THR A 6 -3.32 2.94 -6.95
CA THR A 6 -4.06 2.22 -5.92
C THR A 6 -4.56 0.88 -6.48
N ALA A 7 -5.22 0.04 -5.68
CA ALA A 7 -5.84 -1.19 -6.19
C ALA A 7 -6.91 -0.93 -7.27
N LYS A 8 -7.46 0.29 -7.36
CA LYS A 8 -8.61 0.62 -8.21
C LYS A 8 -8.38 1.79 -9.17
N SER A 9 -7.29 2.55 -9.02
CA SER A 9 -7.06 3.75 -9.84
C SER A 9 -5.58 4.03 -10.07
N SER A 10 -5.29 4.72 -11.18
CA SER A 10 -3.95 5.06 -11.66
C SER A 10 -3.45 6.44 -11.22
N CYS A 11 -4.00 6.97 -10.11
CA CYS A 11 -3.45 8.07 -9.30
C CYS A 11 -3.89 9.53 -9.56
N ALA A 12 -3.44 10.41 -8.63
CA ALA A 12 -3.88 11.77 -8.25
C ALA A 12 -5.25 11.84 -7.56
N GLY A 13 -5.28 12.33 -6.31
CA GLY A 13 -6.50 12.69 -5.57
C GLY A 13 -7.47 11.57 -5.18
N SER A 14 -7.21 10.32 -5.58
CA SER A 14 -8.10 9.18 -5.31
C SER A 14 -7.94 8.61 -3.89
N SER A 15 -6.76 8.76 -3.29
CA SER A 15 -6.52 8.38 -1.90
C SER A 15 -6.99 9.51 -1.00
N THR A 16 -8.15 9.33 -0.37
CA THR A 16 -8.75 10.32 0.55
C THR A 16 -8.44 10.02 2.01
N LYS A 17 -7.64 8.98 2.29
CA LYS A 17 -7.24 8.54 3.62
C LYS A 17 -5.73 8.53 3.74
N ASP A 18 -5.24 8.96 4.90
CA ASP A 18 -3.83 8.85 5.25
C ASP A 18 -3.42 7.39 5.37
N ASN A 19 -2.19 7.09 4.95
CA ASN A 19 -1.58 5.76 5.02
C ASN A 19 -2.42 4.63 4.38
N GLN A 20 -3.09 4.92 3.26
CA GLN A 20 -3.85 3.92 2.51
C GLN A 20 -2.92 2.78 2.04
N SER A 21 -3.11 1.58 2.58
CA SER A 21 -2.16 0.46 2.43
C SER A 21 -2.04 -0.11 1.01
N ASP A 22 -3.04 0.12 0.15
CA ASP A 22 -3.05 -0.31 -1.25
C ASP A 22 -2.65 0.79 -2.23
N ALA A 23 -2.29 1.97 -1.73
CA ALA A 23 -1.79 3.09 -2.52
C ALA A 23 -0.26 3.15 -2.48
N PHE A 24 0.38 3.36 -3.62
CA PHE A 24 1.83 3.55 -3.72
C PHE A 24 2.18 4.71 -4.66
N ILE A 25 3.35 5.30 -4.43
CA ILE A 25 3.98 6.29 -5.29
C ILE A 25 5.41 5.85 -5.62
N PHE A 26 5.80 5.98 -6.88
CA PHE A 26 7.14 5.71 -7.33
C PHE A 26 8.02 6.92 -7.02
N LEU A 27 9.13 6.67 -6.33
CA LEU A 27 10.08 7.70 -5.93
C LEU A 27 11.51 7.24 -6.22
N PRO A 28 12.45 8.17 -6.45
CA PRO A 28 13.88 7.87 -6.45
C PRO A 28 14.32 7.05 -5.24
N LYS A 29 15.30 6.18 -5.46
CA LYS A 29 15.89 5.34 -4.40
C LYS A 29 16.37 6.20 -3.23
N GLY A 30 16.05 5.76 -2.00
CA GLY A 30 16.44 6.43 -0.76
C GLY A 30 15.45 7.49 -0.25
N MET A 31 14.35 7.74 -0.96
CA MET A 31 13.32 8.67 -0.51
C MET A 31 12.30 8.02 0.44
N CYS A 32 12.05 6.72 0.36
CA CYS A 32 11.07 6.04 1.21
C CYS A 32 11.40 6.18 2.71
N ASP A 33 12.68 6.13 3.09
CA ASP A 33 13.14 6.28 4.48
C ASP A 33 12.90 7.68 5.06
N ARG A 34 12.66 8.66 4.18
CA ARG A 34 12.36 10.05 4.56
C ARG A 34 10.86 10.31 4.70
N LEU A 35 10.02 9.37 4.28
CA LEU A 35 8.57 9.47 4.41
C LEU A 35 8.13 8.86 5.74
N VAL A 36 7.35 9.62 6.51
CA VAL A 36 6.76 9.12 7.75
C VAL A 36 5.79 7.98 7.41
N GLY A 37 6.07 6.77 7.90
CA GLY A 37 5.30 5.56 7.58
C GLY A 37 5.57 4.97 6.19
N GLY A 38 6.61 5.42 5.49
CA GLY A 38 7.01 4.88 4.20
C GLY A 38 7.70 3.52 4.33
N HIS A 39 7.25 2.54 3.55
CA HIS A 39 7.85 1.20 3.50
C HIS A 39 7.99 0.74 2.05
N LEU A 40 9.09 0.04 1.74
CA LEU A 40 9.33 -0.56 0.41
C LEU A 40 8.57 -1.89 0.23
N THR A 41 8.04 -2.43 1.32
CA THR A 41 7.27 -3.66 1.35
C THR A 41 5.81 -3.31 1.59
N ALA A 42 4.92 -3.87 0.77
CA ALA A 42 3.50 -3.86 1.09
C ALA A 42 3.27 -4.73 2.33
N GLU A 43 2.60 -4.17 3.35
CA GLU A 43 2.12 -4.94 4.49
C GLU A 43 1.14 -6.00 3.97
N ASN A 44 1.59 -7.25 3.93
CA ASN A 44 0.83 -8.36 3.40
C ASN A 44 -0.36 -8.60 4.32
N LYS A 45 -1.54 -8.04 4.00
CA LYS A 45 -2.77 -8.37 4.71
C LYS A 45 -3.18 -9.80 4.33
N LYS A 46 -2.50 -10.78 4.91
CA LYS A 46 -3.06 -12.12 5.12
C LYS A 46 -4.17 -11.97 6.18
N LYS A 47 -5.31 -11.41 5.77
CA LYS A 47 -6.51 -11.36 6.59
C LYS A 47 -7.69 -11.91 5.81
N SER A 48 -7.57 -13.19 5.45
CA SER A 48 -8.69 -13.98 4.95
C SER A 48 -8.45 -15.48 5.12
N SER A 49 -7.21 -15.96 5.20
CA SER A 49 -6.96 -17.40 5.32
C SER A 49 -6.84 -17.91 6.76
N GLU A 50 -6.54 -17.05 7.75
CA GLU A 50 -6.40 -17.49 9.16
C GLU A 50 -7.74 -17.68 9.88
N PHE A 51 -8.83 -17.17 9.30
CA PHE A 51 -10.19 -17.42 9.82
C PHE A 51 -10.67 -18.84 9.47
N PHE A 52 -10.15 -19.44 8.41
CA PHE A 52 -10.54 -20.78 7.98
C PHE A 52 -9.82 -21.90 8.76
N ASP A 53 -8.69 -21.59 9.42
CA ASP A 53 -7.92 -22.56 10.20
C ASP A 53 -8.46 -22.76 11.64
N ILE A 54 -9.31 -21.86 12.14
CA ILE A 54 -9.90 -21.96 13.50
C ILE A 54 -11.17 -22.84 13.52
N PHE A 55 -11.81 -23.06 12.37
CA PHE A 55 -13.06 -23.82 12.26
C PHE A 55 -12.88 -25.27 11.75
N SER A 56 -11.67 -25.85 11.88
CA SER A 56 -11.45 -27.28 11.67
C SER A 56 -11.38 -28.07 12.97
#